data_AF-A0A0L0UW37-F1
#
_entry.id   AF-A0A0L0UW37-F1
#
_cell.length_a   1.000
_cell.length_b   1.000
_cell.length_c   1.000
_cell.angle_alpha   90.00
_cell.angle_beta   90.00
_cell.angle_gamma   90.00
#
_symmetry.space_group_name_H-M   'P 1'
#
loop_
_entity.id
_entity.type
_entity.pdbx_description
1 polymer ?
#
loop_
_entity_poly.entity_id
_entity_poly.type
_entity_poly.pdbx_seq_one_letter_code
_entity_poly.pdbx_strand_id
1 'polypeptide(L)'
;MKADISFKDDDLAHKTIPLRWWKAHHRTYPTRAILAQEYLGAPGSSCAVGRLFSAASDVCSTSRGSLLPATMSHIVSSLMWRRKEVPLSNEFEEAGKALEALSLKKNR
;
A
#
# COMPACT_ATOMS: atom_id res chain seq x y z
N MET A 1 -18.15 26.57 12.10
CA MET A 1 -17.15 26.57 11.01
C MET A 1 -17.41 25.40 10.05
N LYS A 2 -17.94 25.68 8.86
CA LYS A 2 -18.14 24.70 7.77
C LYS A 2 -16.93 24.87 6.83
N ALA A 3 -16.23 23.79 6.49
CA ALA A 3 -15.22 23.88 5.45
C ALA A 3 -15.99 23.92 4.13
N ASP A 4 -15.81 24.97 3.34
CA ASP A 4 -16.39 25.05 2.01
C ASP A 4 -15.50 24.25 1.07
N ILE A 5 -16.00 23.08 0.65
CA ILE A 5 -15.27 22.13 -0.19
C ILE A 5 -16.12 21.95 -1.44
N SER A 6 -15.82 22.75 -2.46
CA SER A 6 -16.41 22.62 -3.79
C SER A 6 -15.40 21.90 -4.68
N PHE A 7 -15.62 20.59 -4.88
CA PHE A 7 -14.94 19.82 -5.93
C PHE A 7 -15.83 19.83 -7.16
N LYS A 8 -15.25 20.04 -8.35
CA LYS A 8 -15.98 19.83 -9.60
C LYS A 8 -16.07 18.32 -9.89
N ASP A 9 -17.02 17.91 -10.72
CA ASP A 9 -17.17 16.50 -11.10
C ASP A 9 -15.89 15.95 -11.78
N ASP A 10 -15.20 16.79 -12.56
CA ASP A 10 -13.90 16.47 -13.17
C ASP A 10 -12.79 16.23 -12.12
N ASP A 11 -12.83 16.92 -10.98
CA ASP A 11 -11.85 16.76 -9.90
C ASP A 11 -12.04 15.43 -9.16
N LEU A 12 -13.26 14.89 -9.16
CA LEU A 12 -13.56 13.60 -8.52
C LEU A 12 -13.13 12.41 -9.37
N ALA A 13 -12.92 12.61 -10.68
CA ALA A 13 -12.40 11.58 -11.59
C ALA A 13 -11.01 11.07 -11.16
N HIS A 14 -10.19 11.94 -10.56
CA HIS A 14 -8.92 11.56 -9.98
C HIS A 14 -9.05 11.41 -8.46
N LYS A 15 -9.19 10.17 -7.98
CA LYS A 15 -9.28 9.80 -6.55
C LYS A 15 -8.23 10.46 -5.64
N THR A 16 -7.08 10.87 -6.20
CA THR A 16 -6.00 11.54 -5.47
C THR A 16 -6.25 13.02 -5.16
N ILE A 17 -7.15 13.70 -5.89
CA ILE A 17 -7.38 15.15 -5.75
C ILE A 17 -7.95 15.51 -4.37
N PRO A 18 -9.01 14.83 -3.87
CA PRO A 18 -9.52 15.11 -2.52
C PRO A 18 -8.49 14.87 -1.42
N LEU A 19 -7.70 13.79 -1.51
CA LEU A 19 -6.65 13.46 -0.55
C LEU A 19 -5.53 14.51 -0.52
N ARG A 20 -5.12 15.03 -1.69
CA ARG A 20 -4.14 16.11 -1.80
C ARG A 20 -4.65 17.40 -1.20
N TRP A 21 -5.93 17.73 -1.40
CA TRP A 21 -6.55 18.91 -0.83
C TRP A 21 -6.57 18.87 0.70
N TRP A 22 -7.00 17.75 1.29
CA TRP A 22 -6.98 17.57 2.76
C TRP A 22 -5.57 17.60 3.35
N LYS A 23 -4.57 17.11 2.61
CA LYS A 23 -3.16 17.22 3.01
C LYS A 23 -2.70 18.69 3.07
N ALA A 24 -3.07 19.51 2.08
CA ALA A 24 -2.73 20.92 2.06
C ALA A 24 -3.45 21.73 3.16
N HIS A 25 -4.70 21.38 3.48
CA HIS A 25 -5.53 22.10 4.46
C HIS A 25 -5.47 21.54 5.88
N HIS A 26 -4.57 20.58 6.14
CA HIS A 26 -4.41 19.97 7.46
C HIS A 26 -4.10 20.98 8.56
N ARG A 27 -3.36 22.05 8.26
CA ARG A 27 -3.03 23.09 9.24
C ARG A 27 -4.24 23.95 9.64
N THR A 28 -5.21 24.11 8.74
CA THR A 28 -6.44 24.87 8.97
C THR A 28 -7.50 24.01 9.66
N TYR A 29 -7.55 22.71 9.36
CA TYR A 29 -8.55 21.79 9.88
C TYR A 29 -7.93 20.45 10.32
N PRO A 30 -7.15 20.41 11.42
CA PRO A 30 -6.37 19.23 11.79
C PRO A 30 -7.25 17.99 12.02
N THR A 31 -8.29 18.10 12.85
CA THR A 31 -9.17 16.95 13.17
C THR A 31 -9.96 16.45 11.96
N ARG A 32 -10.43 17.37 11.11
CA ARG A 32 -11.25 17.00 9.94
C ARG A 32 -10.42 16.42 8.81
N ALA A 33 -9.21 16.94 8.63
CA ALA A 33 -8.27 16.43 7.63
C ALA A 33 -7.85 14.99 7.95
N ILE A 34 -7.64 14.65 9.23
CA ILE A 34 -7.36 13.27 9.65
C ILE A 34 -8.52 12.35 9.29
N LEU A 35 -9.75 12.68 9.73
CA LEU A 35 -10.93 11.88 9.44
C LEU A 35 -11.19 11.70 7.94
N ALA A 36 -11.01 12.77 7.16
CA ALA A 36 -11.20 12.71 5.72
C ALA A 36 -10.12 11.86 5.03
N GLN A 37 -8.87 11.93 5.49
CA GLN A 37 -7.80 11.07 4.97
C GLN A 37 -8.03 9.60 5.31
N GLU A 38 -8.52 9.29 6.51
CA GLU A 38 -8.87 7.92 6.90
C GLU A 38 -10.01 7.37 6.04
N TYR A 39 -11.08 8.17 5.85
CA TYR A 39 -12.25 7.76 5.08
C TYR A 39 -11.95 7.61 3.58
N LEU A 40 -11.26 8.59 2.98
CA LEU A 40 -10.96 8.60 1.55
C LEU A 40 -9.75 7.72 1.19
N GLY A 41 -8.84 7.50 2.15
CA GLY A 41 -7.66 6.67 2.00
C GLY A 41 -7.97 5.17 2.02
N ALA A 42 -9.10 4.79 2.63
CA ALA A 42 -9.58 3.41 2.58
C ALA A 42 -9.84 2.97 1.13
N PRO A 43 -9.41 1.76 0.75
CA PRO A 43 -9.82 1.18 -0.53
C PRO A 43 -11.32 0.95 -0.48
N GLY A 44 -12.08 1.53 -1.42
CA GLY A 44 -13.54 1.34 -1.52
C GLY A 44 -13.99 -0.07 -1.91
N SER A 45 -13.06 -1.03 -1.97
CA SER A 45 -13.33 -2.42 -2.32
C SER A 45 -12.49 -3.36 -1.45
N SER A 46 -13.13 -4.43 -0.98
CA SER A 46 -12.47 -5.56 -0.32
C SER A 46 -11.49 -6.31 -1.24
N CYS A 47 -11.47 -6.02 -2.55
CA CYS A 47 -10.52 -6.63 -3.48
C CYS A 47 -9.05 -6.47 -3.03
N ALA A 48 -8.71 -5.36 -2.38
CA ALA A 48 -7.36 -5.17 -1.82
C ALA A 48 -7.03 -6.17 -0.71
N VAL A 49 -8.00 -6.46 0.19
CA VAL A 49 -7.82 -7.46 1.24
C VAL A 49 -7.85 -8.88 0.66
N GLY A 50 -8.69 -9.13 -0.35
CA GLY A 50 -8.72 -10.39 -1.08
C GLY A 50 -7.37 -10.72 -1.71
N ARG A 51 -6.72 -9.76 -2.39
CA ARG A 51 -5.37 -9.93 -2.94
C ARG A 51 -4.33 -10.27 -1.87
N LEU A 52 -4.42 -9.66 -0.69
CA LEU A 52 -3.53 -9.95 0.44
C LEU A 52 -3.74 -11.38 0.94
N PHE A 53 -5.00 -11.80 1.15
CA PHE A 53 -5.33 -13.16 1.58
C PHE A 53 -4.94 -14.21 0.54
N SER A 54 -5.12 -13.95 -0.76
CA SER A 54 -4.65 -14.84 -1.81
C SER A 54 -3.12 -14.97 -1.80
N ALA A 55 -2.39 -13.87 -1.61
CA ALA A 55 -0.93 -13.90 -1.48
C ALA A 55 -0.47 -14.67 -0.22
N ALA A 56 -1.16 -14.49 0.90
CA ALA A 56 -0.91 -15.26 2.12
C ALA A 56 -1.21 -16.76 1.91
N SER A 57 -2.32 -17.09 1.25
CA SER A 57 -2.71 -18.45 0.93
C SER A 57 -1.68 -19.16 0.03
N ASP A 58 -1.12 -18.46 -0.94
CA ASP A 58 -0.03 -18.96 -1.80
C ASP A 58 1.23 -19.33 -0.99
N VAL A 59 1.61 -18.47 -0.04
CA VAL A 59 2.74 -18.72 0.89
C VAL A 59 2.44 -19.88 1.85
N CYS A 60 1.22 -19.96 2.37
CA CYS A 60 0.78 -21.07 3.23
C CYS A 60 0.78 -22.41 2.49
N SER A 61 0.30 -22.41 1.24
CA SER A 61 0.21 -23.61 0.41
C SER A 61 1.59 -24.14 0.05
N THR A 62 2.52 -23.25 -0.28
CA THR A 62 3.91 -23.60 -0.64
C THR A 62 4.71 -24.15 0.54
N SER A 63 4.47 -23.68 1.77
CA SER A 63 5.32 -23.99 2.93
C SER A 63 4.83 -25.11 3.87
N ARG A 64 3.72 -25.80 3.52
CA ARG A 64 3.17 -26.94 4.30
C ARG A 64 3.20 -26.71 5.82
N GLY A 65 2.53 -25.64 6.27
CA GLY A 65 2.02 -25.52 7.64
C GLY A 65 3.01 -25.30 8.79
N SER A 66 4.32 -25.16 8.55
CA SER A 66 5.32 -25.00 9.64
C SER A 66 5.85 -23.57 9.82
N LEU A 67 5.29 -22.57 9.14
CA LEU A 67 5.74 -21.19 9.30
C LEU A 67 5.11 -20.55 10.53
N LEU A 68 5.94 -19.87 11.31
CA LEU A 68 5.47 -18.99 12.38
C LEU A 68 4.67 -17.82 11.78
N PRO A 69 3.58 -17.36 12.42
CA PRO A 69 2.77 -16.24 11.93
C PRO A 69 3.58 -14.95 11.66
N ALA A 70 4.63 -14.71 12.45
CA ALA A 70 5.55 -13.59 12.25
C ALA A 70 6.32 -13.72 10.92
N THR A 71 6.86 -14.91 10.63
CA THR A 71 7.55 -15.20 9.37
C THR A 71 6.63 -15.09 8.17
N MET A 72 5.38 -15.54 8.29
CA MET A 72 4.37 -15.40 7.24
C MET A 72 4.08 -13.93 6.92
N SER A 73 3.92 -13.10 7.96
CA SER A 73 3.67 -11.67 7.81
C SER A 73 4.81 -10.97 7.07
N HIS A 74 6.06 -11.32 7.38
CA HIS A 74 7.23 -10.82 6.67
C HIS A 74 7.23 -11.22 5.20
N ILE A 75 7.03 -12.51 4.88
CA ILE A 75 7.04 -13.00 3.49
C ILE A 75 5.94 -12.34 2.66
N VAL A 76 4.72 -12.26 3.20
CA VAL A 76 3.59 -11.61 2.51
C VAL A 76 3.87 -10.13 2.29
N SER A 77 4.40 -9.43 3.29
CA SER A 77 4.76 -8.01 3.17
C SER A 77 5.84 -7.78 2.11
N SER A 78 6.92 -8.56 2.13
CA SER A 78 7.99 -8.50 1.12
C SER A 78 7.49 -8.83 -0.28
N LEU A 79 6.63 -9.84 -0.44
CA LEU A 79 6.02 -10.20 -1.72
C LEU A 79 5.13 -9.06 -2.25
N MET A 80 4.33 -8.46 -1.36
CA MET A 80 3.44 -7.34 -1.72
C MET A 80 4.23 -6.09 -2.09
N TRP A 81 5.36 -5.82 -1.42
CA TRP A 81 6.28 -4.76 -1.83
C TRP A 81 6.87 -5.01 -3.22
N ARG A 82 7.32 -6.24 -3.48
CA ARG A 82 7.86 -6.60 -4.80
C ARG A 82 6.81 -6.44 -5.91
N ARG A 83 5.56 -6.87 -5.65
CA ARG A 83 4.44 -6.72 -6.62
C ARG A 83 4.02 -5.28 -6.87
N LYS A 84 4.27 -4.37 -5.91
CA LYS A 84 3.98 -2.94 -6.05
C LYS A 84 5.14 -2.14 -6.63
N GLU A 85 6.25 -2.78 -6.99
CA GLU A 85 7.47 -2.13 -7.50
C GLU A 85 7.90 -0.95 -6.63
N VAL A 86 7.71 -1.07 -5.31
CA VAL A 86 8.06 0.01 -4.40
C VAL A 86 9.58 0.16 -4.44
N PRO A 87 10.11 1.34 -4.84
CA PRO A 87 11.55 1.52 -4.90
C PRO A 87 12.11 1.37 -3.49
N LEU A 88 13.00 0.41 -3.31
CA LEU A 88 13.77 0.24 -2.07
C LEU A 88 14.85 1.33 -2.06
N SER A 89 14.46 2.52 -1.60
CA SER A 89 15.33 3.71 -1.55
C SER A 89 16.11 3.80 -0.24
N ASN A 90 17.24 4.50 -0.27
CA ASN A 90 18.10 4.80 0.89
C ASN A 90 18.59 3.53 1.59
N GLU A 91 18.13 3.28 2.82
CA GLU A 91 18.58 2.19 3.71
C GLU A 91 18.36 0.78 3.13
N PHE A 92 17.48 0.65 2.13
CA PHE A 92 17.15 -0.63 1.50
C PHE A 92 17.75 -0.81 0.09
N GLU A 93 18.60 0.10 -0.39
CA GLU A 93 19.23 -0.02 -1.72
C GLU A 93 20.03 -1.32 -1.87
N GLU A 94 20.73 -1.74 -0.81
CA GLU A 94 21.50 -3.00 -0.81
C GLU A 94 20.58 -4.21 -0.97
N ALA A 95 19.43 -4.21 -0.29
CA ALA A 95 18.39 -5.23 -0.44
C ALA A 95 17.77 -5.22 -1.84
N GLY A 96 17.56 -4.03 -2.43
CA GLY A 96 17.11 -3.89 -3.82
C GLY A 96 18.08 -4.51 -4.83
N LYS A 97 19.39 -4.21 -4.69
CA LYS A 97 20.45 -4.79 -5.54
C LYS A 97 20.55 -6.31 -5.38
N ALA A 98 20.46 -6.83 -4.15
CA ALA A 98 20.46 -8.27 -3.89
C ALA A 98 19.23 -8.97 -4.50
N LEU A 99 18.06 -8.33 -4.45
CA LEU A 99 16.83 -8.86 -5.03
C LEU A 99 16.89 -8.93 -6.57
N GLU A 100 17.42 -7.89 -7.22
CA GLU A 100 17.66 -7.87 -8.66
C GLU A 100 18.64 -8.98 -9.09
N ALA A 101 19.72 -9.17 -8.33
CA ALA A 101 20.67 -10.26 -8.58
C ALA A 101 20.02 -11.66 -8.46
N LEU A 102 19.07 -11.84 -7.53
CA LEU A 102 18.30 -13.08 -7.39
C LEU A 102 17.26 -13.27 -8.52
N SER A 103 16.66 -12.18 -9.01
CA SER A 103 15.73 -12.22 -10.15
C SER A 103 16.43 -12.73 -11.42
N LEU A 104 17.64 -12.23 -11.69
CA LEU A 104 18.49 -12.68 -12.81
C LEU A 104 18.91 -14.16 -12.69
N LYS A 105 19.09 -14.68 -11.47
CA LYS A 105 19.43 -16.10 -11.24
C LYS A 105 18.27 -17.07 -11.51
N LYS A 106 17.01 -16.62 -11.45
CA LYS A 106 15.84 -17.48 -11.66
C LYS A 106 15.57 -17.81 -13.13
N ASN A 107 16.13 -17.01 -14.06
CA ASN A 107 16.01 -17.19 -15.51
C ASN A 107 17.21 -17.94 -16.13
N ARG A 108 17.94 -18.74 -15.35
CA ARG A 108 19.07 -19.54 -15.82
C ARG A 108 18.91 -21.00 -15.45
#